data_AF-A0A2I0JFC5-F1
#
_entry.id   AF-A0A2I0JFC5-F1
#
_cell.length_a   1.000
_cell.length_b   1.000
_cell.length_c   1.000
_cell.angle_alpha   90.00
_cell.angle_beta   90.00
_cell.angle_gamma   90.00
#
_symmetry.space_group_name_H-M   'P 1'
#
loop_
_entity.id
_entity.type
_entity.pdbx_description
1 polymer ?
#
loop_
_entity_poly.entity_id
_entity_poly.type
_entity_poly.pdbx_seq_one_letter_code
_entity_poly.pdbx_strand_id
1 'polypeptide(L)'
;MDVESVFHMAGGVGDTSYSKNSSLQKKASDMVKHITMEAVQEVFLSLNKPNSFGMADLGCSSGPNTLSIIKDIIKSVEEAEACGVNVKFLNQCPTITTKEFRVYLNDLPTNDFNSIFKALPDFHGELKKSTRRSDLYIAASPGSFYGRLFPSGSLHFVYSSYSLHWLSKVPRALYDEQGKSTNKGCIYISESSPPTVAQAYQAQFREDFSSFLQFRSQELIPGGQMVLILLGRRGPNHIDRGNSFFWEILSRSFSTLILEVGDD
;
A
#
# COMPACT_ATOMS: atom_id res chain seq x y z
N MET A 1 -15.86 -8.64 -13.27
CA MET A 1 -16.00 -8.19 -11.87
C MET A 1 -15.42 -6.80 -11.79
N ASP A 2 -16.17 -5.86 -11.23
CA ASP A 2 -15.66 -4.54 -10.91
C ASP A 2 -14.95 -4.61 -9.56
N VAL A 3 -13.62 -4.52 -9.56
CA VAL A 3 -12.80 -4.69 -8.35
C VAL A 3 -13.07 -3.56 -7.36
N GLU A 4 -13.29 -2.34 -7.85
CA GLU A 4 -13.46 -1.15 -7.01
C GLU A 4 -14.71 -1.21 -6.13
N SER A 5 -15.77 -1.87 -6.61
CA SER A 5 -17.05 -1.99 -5.89
C SER A 5 -17.16 -3.19 -4.96
N VAL A 6 -16.22 -4.14 -4.97
CA VAL A 6 -16.34 -5.37 -4.15
C VAL A 6 -15.09 -5.72 -3.34
N PHE A 7 -13.90 -5.36 -3.83
CA PHE A 7 -12.66 -5.80 -3.22
C PHE A 7 -12.27 -4.89 -2.05
N HIS A 8 -12.09 -5.49 -0.87
CA HIS A 8 -11.54 -4.85 0.31
C HIS A 8 -11.04 -5.92 1.28
N MET A 9 -10.19 -5.53 2.22
CA MET A 9 -9.80 -6.40 3.32
C MET A 9 -10.96 -6.54 4.33
N ALA A 10 -11.05 -7.67 5.03
CA ALA A 10 -12.08 -7.88 6.05
C ALA A 10 -12.05 -6.77 7.11
N GLY A 11 -13.10 -5.95 7.15
CA GLY A 11 -13.20 -4.78 8.03
C GLY A 11 -13.41 -5.11 9.50
N GLY A 12 -13.45 -4.07 10.33
CA GLY A 12 -13.71 -4.15 11.76
C GLY A 12 -12.52 -4.58 12.62
N VAL A 13 -12.84 -4.95 13.86
CA VAL A 13 -11.89 -5.27 14.95
C VAL A 13 -12.11 -6.66 15.55
N GLY A 14 -12.94 -7.48 14.91
CA GLY A 14 -13.23 -8.86 15.31
C GLY A 14 -12.09 -9.83 14.98
N ASP A 15 -12.17 -11.07 15.45
CA ASP A 15 -11.09 -12.06 15.31
C ASP A 15 -10.79 -12.47 13.87
N THR A 16 -11.75 -12.30 12.95
CA THR A 16 -11.59 -12.53 11.51
C THR A 16 -11.22 -11.28 10.73
N SER A 17 -11.11 -10.11 11.38
CA SER A 17 -10.78 -8.85 10.72
C SER A 17 -9.33 -8.82 10.26
N TYR A 18 -9.05 -8.02 9.23
CA TYR A 18 -7.70 -7.77 8.77
C TYR A 18 -6.84 -7.11 9.85
N SER A 19 -7.43 -6.22 10.66
CA SER A 19 -6.71 -5.51 11.74
C SER A 19 -6.06 -6.46 12.75
N LYS A 20 -6.65 -7.64 13.00
CA LYS A 20 -6.08 -8.69 13.86
C LYS A 20 -5.25 -9.74 13.12
N ASN A 21 -5.31 -9.79 11.79
CA ASN A 21 -4.68 -10.84 10.97
C ASN A 21 -3.64 -10.30 9.96
N SER A 22 -3.14 -9.08 10.15
CA SER A 22 -2.19 -8.41 9.23
C SER A 22 -0.73 -8.44 9.70
N SER A 23 -0.36 -9.40 10.56
CA SER A 23 0.97 -9.48 11.18
C SER A 23 2.08 -9.82 10.18
N LEU A 24 1.77 -10.61 9.13
CA LEU A 24 2.71 -10.93 8.07
C LEU A 24 3.12 -9.68 7.28
N GLN A 25 2.14 -8.88 6.86
CA GLN A 25 2.35 -7.62 6.14
C GLN A 25 3.11 -6.61 7.01
N LYS A 26 2.80 -6.56 8.32
CA LYS A 26 3.53 -5.73 9.28
C LYS A 26 5.00 -6.14 9.36
N LYS A 27 5.27 -7.42 9.58
CA LYS A 27 6.63 -7.96 9.67
C LYS A 27 7.43 -7.69 8.39
N ALA A 28 6.82 -7.90 7.22
CA ALA A 28 7.46 -7.63 5.94
C ALA A 28 7.82 -6.15 5.77
N SER A 29 6.91 -5.25 6.12
CA SER A 29 7.16 -3.81 6.09
C SER A 29 8.25 -3.40 7.09
N ASP A 30 8.26 -4.01 8.29
CA ASP A 30 9.26 -3.74 9.32
C ASP A 30 10.67 -4.17 8.93
N MET A 31 10.83 -5.30 8.21
CA MET A 31 12.14 -5.77 7.74
C MET A 31 12.86 -4.77 6.85
N VAL A 32 12.10 -4.01 6.04
CA VAL A 32 12.63 -3.01 5.10
C VAL A 32 12.35 -1.58 5.54
N LYS A 33 11.94 -1.38 6.79
CA LYS A 33 11.54 -0.06 7.30
C LYS A 33 12.65 0.97 7.19
N HIS A 34 13.91 0.56 7.40
CA HIS A 34 15.08 1.44 7.27
C HIS A 34 15.12 2.12 5.88
N ILE A 35 14.82 1.39 4.81
CA ILE A 35 14.74 1.95 3.44
C ILE A 35 13.69 3.06 3.36
N THR A 36 12.53 2.86 4.02
CA THR A 36 11.46 3.87 4.05
C THR A 36 11.88 5.10 4.84
N MET A 37 12.56 4.91 5.99
CA MET A 37 13.03 6.00 6.83
C MET A 37 14.12 6.82 6.13
N GLU A 38 15.08 6.16 5.51
CA GLU A 38 16.16 6.83 4.75
C GLU A 38 15.60 7.63 3.57
N ALA A 39 14.68 7.05 2.79
CA ALA A 39 14.04 7.73 1.66
C ALA A 39 13.26 8.98 2.09
N VAL A 40 12.50 8.90 3.19
CA VAL A 40 11.75 10.07 3.67
C VAL A 40 12.66 11.17 4.22
N GLN A 41 13.76 10.81 4.88
CA GLN A 41 14.76 11.78 5.33
C GLN A 41 15.45 12.46 4.13
N GLU A 42 15.80 11.69 3.11
CA GLU A 42 16.41 12.21 1.88
C GLU A 42 15.49 13.20 1.17
N VAL A 43 14.23 12.82 0.92
CA VAL A 43 13.23 13.74 0.33
C VAL A 43 13.08 15.00 1.18
N PHE A 44 12.95 14.83 2.48
CA PHE A 44 12.73 15.93 3.39
C PHE A 44 13.89 16.95 3.37
N LEU A 45 15.14 16.46 3.41
CA LEU A 45 16.34 17.29 3.41
C LEU A 45 16.62 17.89 2.03
N SER A 46 16.50 17.11 0.95
CA SER A 46 16.77 17.56 -0.42
C SER A 46 15.79 18.66 -0.89
N LEU A 47 14.57 18.66 -0.35
CA LEU A 47 13.56 19.69 -0.59
C LEU A 47 13.66 20.89 0.36
N ASN A 48 14.82 21.07 1.02
CA ASN A 48 15.11 22.17 1.94
C ASN A 48 14.12 22.27 3.11
N LYS A 49 13.73 21.13 3.70
CA LYS A 49 12.87 21.06 4.90
C LYS A 49 11.57 21.88 4.72
N PRO A 50 10.68 21.44 3.80
CA PRO A 50 9.52 22.22 3.39
C PRO A 50 8.60 22.55 4.57
N ASN A 51 7.97 23.73 4.56
CA ASN A 51 7.05 24.15 5.63
C ASN A 51 5.82 23.23 5.77
N SER A 52 5.43 22.53 4.69
CA SER A 52 4.30 21.59 4.64
C SER A 52 4.72 20.34 3.89
N PHE A 53 4.75 19.19 4.58
CA PHE A 53 5.15 17.91 3.99
C PHE A 53 3.92 17.05 3.74
N GLY A 54 3.66 16.73 2.47
CA GLY A 54 2.52 15.91 2.05
C GLY A 54 2.94 14.48 1.74
N MET A 55 2.24 13.50 2.30
CA MET A 55 2.44 12.09 1.97
C MET A 55 1.13 11.34 1.77
N ALA A 56 1.19 10.23 1.03
CA ALA A 56 0.08 9.31 0.88
C ALA A 56 0.49 7.87 1.19
N ASP A 57 -0.40 7.11 1.83
CA ASP A 57 -0.34 5.65 1.93
C ASP A 57 -1.40 5.04 1.00
N LEU A 58 -0.96 4.31 -0.02
CA LEU A 58 -1.81 3.78 -1.10
C LEU A 58 -2.10 2.28 -0.89
N GLY A 59 -3.36 1.98 -0.57
CA GLY A 59 -3.81 0.68 -0.09
C GLY A 59 -3.61 0.52 1.41
N CYS A 60 -4.11 1.47 2.19
CA CYS A 60 -3.90 1.54 3.64
C CYS A 60 -4.69 0.49 4.43
N SER A 61 -5.70 -0.14 3.81
CA SER A 61 -6.63 -1.08 4.44
C SER A 61 -7.33 -0.46 5.67
N SER A 62 -7.78 -1.27 6.63
CA SER A 62 -8.46 -0.87 7.86
C SER A 62 -7.68 -1.25 9.13
N GLY A 63 -6.46 -1.76 8.97
CA GLY A 63 -5.63 -2.28 10.05
C GLY A 63 -4.68 -1.26 10.68
N PRO A 64 -4.01 -1.60 11.80
CA PRO A 64 -3.11 -0.71 12.52
C PRO A 64 -1.80 -0.40 11.76
N ASN A 65 -1.51 -1.16 10.70
CA ASN A 65 -0.25 -1.08 9.96
C ASN A 65 0.01 0.32 9.38
N THR A 66 -1.02 0.96 8.79
CA THR A 66 -0.92 2.30 8.18
C THR A 66 -0.52 3.37 9.21
N LEU A 67 -1.23 3.43 10.35
CA LEU A 67 -0.94 4.40 11.41
C LEU A 67 0.44 4.15 12.03
N SER A 68 0.85 2.89 12.18
CA SER A 68 2.19 2.55 12.67
C SER A 68 3.30 3.09 11.77
N ILE A 69 3.20 2.94 10.44
CA ILE A 69 4.26 3.43 9.54
C ILE A 69 4.26 4.96 9.45
N ILE A 70 3.09 5.60 9.51
CA ILE A 70 2.98 7.07 9.55
C ILE A 70 3.67 7.63 10.80
N LYS A 71 3.48 6.99 11.96
CA LYS A 71 4.18 7.37 13.21
C LYS A 71 5.70 7.33 13.03
N ASP A 72 6.20 6.25 12.44
CA ASP A 72 7.64 6.05 12.22
C ASP A 72 8.18 7.08 11.22
N ILE A 73 7.45 7.36 10.12
CA ILE A 73 7.81 8.38 9.14
C ILE A 73 7.89 9.77 9.79
N ILE A 74 6.89 10.16 10.59
CA ILE A 74 6.87 11.46 11.27
C ILE A 74 8.09 11.61 12.18
N LYS A 75 8.41 10.58 12.97
CA LYS A 75 9.61 10.57 13.82
C LYS A 75 10.89 10.71 13.01
N SER A 76 11.00 9.98 11.90
CA SER A 76 12.15 10.03 11.02
C SER A 76 12.39 11.44 10.45
N VAL A 77 11.31 12.14 10.09
CA VAL A 77 11.38 13.54 9.63
C VAL A 77 11.80 14.49 10.76
N GLU A 78 11.27 14.32 11.97
CA GLU A 78 11.70 15.10 13.14
C GLU A 78 13.17 14.89 13.50
N GLU A 79 13.66 13.65 13.39
CA GLU A 79 15.07 13.30 13.61
C GLU A 79 15.97 13.99 12.57
N ALA A 80 15.62 13.94 11.28
CA ALA A 80 16.36 14.63 10.22
C ALA A 80 16.36 16.16 10.40
N GLU A 81 15.25 16.73 10.85
CA GLU A 81 15.12 18.15 11.16
C GLU A 81 16.09 18.59 12.26
N ALA A 82 16.21 17.78 13.32
CA ALA A 82 17.14 18.02 14.43
C ALA A 82 18.61 17.80 14.05
N CYS A 83 18.92 16.80 13.22
CA CYS A 83 20.29 16.45 12.82
C CYS A 83 20.86 17.38 11.73
N GLY A 84 20.02 18.05 10.96
CA GLY A 84 20.44 18.99 9.90
C GLY A 84 20.88 20.37 10.39
N VAL A 85 21.26 20.53 11.67
CA VAL A 85 21.83 21.76 12.25
C VAL A 85 23.35 21.58 12.33
N ASN A 86 24.09 22.36 11.55
CA ASN A 86 25.53 22.48 11.73
C ASN A 86 25.77 23.21 13.07
N VAL A 87 26.10 22.45 14.13
CA VAL A 87 26.19 22.89 15.54
C VAL A 87 27.28 23.95 15.79
N LYS A 88 27.93 24.48 14.74
CA LYS A 88 28.99 25.49 14.88
C LYS A 88 28.51 26.94 14.83
N PHE A 89 27.25 27.24 14.51
CA PHE A 89 26.85 28.66 14.28
C PHE A 89 25.48 29.14 14.81
N LEU A 90 24.78 28.44 15.70
CA LEU A 90 23.54 29.00 16.28
C LEU A 90 23.40 28.72 17.77
N ASN A 91 23.56 29.78 18.58
CA ASN A 91 23.11 29.87 19.97
C ASN A 91 21.58 30.00 20.07
N GLN A 92 20.83 29.37 19.17
CA GLN A 92 19.37 29.41 19.14
C GLN A 92 18.85 27.98 18.98
N CYS A 93 17.89 27.61 19.83
CA CYS A 93 17.19 26.33 19.75
C CYS A 93 16.74 26.06 18.31
N PRO A 94 16.86 24.83 17.79
CA PRO A 94 16.37 24.51 16.45
C PRO A 94 14.87 24.81 16.39
N THR A 95 14.48 25.85 15.67
CA THR A 95 13.09 26.07 15.29
C THR A 95 12.68 24.96 14.34
N ILE A 96 11.64 24.21 14.69
CA ILE A 96 10.95 23.29 13.78
C ILE A 96 10.56 24.12 12.54
N THR A 97 11.17 23.83 11.40
CA THR A 97 10.91 24.49 10.12
C THR A 97 9.72 23.87 9.42
N THR A 98 9.45 22.58 9.64
CA THR A 98 8.27 21.93 9.06
C THR A 98 7.11 22.00 10.01
N LYS A 99 6.17 22.87 9.68
CA LYS A 99 5.01 23.12 10.51
C LYS A 99 3.95 22.06 10.27
N GLU A 100 3.57 21.86 9.01
CA GLU A 100 2.43 21.01 8.66
C GLU A 100 2.87 19.65 8.11
N PHE A 101 2.17 18.60 8.53
CA PHE A 101 2.29 17.26 7.97
C PHE A 101 0.91 16.82 7.49
N ARG A 102 0.79 16.56 6.18
CA ARG A 102 -0.47 16.19 5.53
C ARG A 102 -0.37 14.74 5.09
N VAL A 103 -1.23 13.89 5.62
CA VAL A 103 -1.24 12.45 5.34
C VAL A 103 -2.55 12.07 4.68
N TYR A 104 -2.45 11.45 3.52
CA TYR A 104 -3.59 10.93 2.79
C TYR A 104 -3.62 9.41 2.87
N LEU A 105 -4.70 8.88 3.43
CA LEU A 105 -4.98 7.45 3.50
C LEU A 105 -5.83 7.07 2.31
N ASN A 106 -5.27 6.32 1.37
CA ASN A 106 -5.99 5.86 0.19
C ASN A 106 -6.26 4.36 0.28
N ASP A 107 -7.48 3.99 -0.09
CA ASP A 107 -7.90 2.64 -0.41
C ASP A 107 -9.12 2.69 -1.33
N LEU A 108 -9.65 1.55 -1.75
CA LEU A 108 -10.88 1.49 -2.53
C LEU A 108 -12.08 2.01 -1.72
N PRO A 109 -13.15 2.50 -2.38
CA PRO A 109 -14.30 3.11 -1.70
C PRO A 109 -15.01 2.20 -0.70
N THR A 110 -14.89 0.88 -0.86
CA THR A 110 -15.51 -0.14 0.01
C THR A 110 -14.70 -0.45 1.27
N ASN A 111 -13.50 0.11 1.42
CA ASN A 111 -12.68 -0.09 2.60
C ASN A 111 -13.34 0.48 3.87
N ASP A 112 -13.03 -0.13 5.01
CA ASP A 112 -13.52 0.31 6.32
C ASP A 112 -12.68 1.46 6.89
N PHE A 113 -12.84 2.65 6.30
CA PHE A 113 -12.24 3.89 6.82
C PHE A 113 -12.76 4.25 8.21
N ASN A 114 -13.97 3.81 8.58
CA ASN A 114 -14.55 4.10 9.89
C ASN A 114 -13.71 3.51 11.03
N SER A 115 -13.19 2.29 10.85
CA SER A 115 -12.29 1.68 11.83
C SER A 115 -10.99 2.48 12.00
N ILE A 116 -10.42 3.00 10.91
CA ILE A 116 -9.23 3.87 10.98
C ILE A 116 -9.56 5.17 11.72
N PHE A 117 -10.65 5.85 11.34
CA PHE A 117 -11.03 7.12 11.93
C PHE A 117 -11.33 7.02 13.42
N LYS A 118 -11.92 5.92 13.87
CA LYS A 118 -12.12 5.63 15.29
C LYS A 118 -10.80 5.47 16.07
N ALA A 119 -9.72 5.04 15.41
CA ALA A 119 -8.40 4.88 16.03
C ALA A 119 -7.56 6.18 16.06
N LEU A 120 -7.96 7.22 15.31
CA LEU A 120 -7.20 8.47 15.24
C LEU A 120 -7.01 9.19 16.58
N PRO A 121 -8.00 9.28 17.49
CA PRO A 121 -7.80 9.95 18.79
C PRO A 121 -6.67 9.33 19.61
N ASP A 122 -6.63 8.00 19.70
CA ASP A 122 -5.58 7.26 20.41
C ASP A 122 -4.23 7.46 19.73
N PHE A 123 -4.20 7.37 18.40
CA PHE A 123 -3.01 7.62 17.60
C PHE A 123 -2.43 9.02 17.85
N HIS A 124 -3.25 10.08 17.82
CA HIS A 124 -2.81 11.43 18.13
C HIS A 124 -2.30 11.57 19.57
N GLY A 125 -2.95 10.89 20.53
CA GLY A 125 -2.51 10.84 21.92
C GLY A 125 -1.14 10.19 22.10
N GLU A 126 -0.88 9.10 21.38
CA GLU A 126 0.44 8.46 21.36
C GLU A 126 1.50 9.30 20.66
N LEU A 127 1.14 9.92 19.53
CA LEU A 127 2.06 10.72 18.75
C LEU A 127 2.59 11.89 19.58
N LYS A 128 1.70 12.64 20.26
CA LYS A 128 2.05 13.74 21.18
C LYS A 128 3.01 13.35 22.31
N LYS A 129 3.03 12.07 22.73
CA LYS A 129 3.98 11.57 23.75
C LYS A 129 5.38 11.31 23.20
N SER A 130 5.51 11.19 21.88
CA SER A 130 6.73 10.72 21.21
C SER A 130 7.29 11.66 20.14
N THR A 131 6.57 12.73 19.81
CA THR A 131 6.94 13.71 18.78
C THR A 131 6.61 15.12 19.26
N ARG A 132 7.27 16.13 18.68
CA ARG A 132 6.96 17.56 18.95
C ARG A 132 5.96 18.14 17.94
N ARG A 133 5.64 17.39 16.89
CA ARG A 133 4.71 17.78 15.82
C ARG A 133 3.27 17.86 16.31
N SER A 134 2.69 19.07 16.25
CA SER A 134 1.28 19.32 16.56
C SER A 134 0.39 19.36 15.30
N ASP A 135 0.92 19.82 14.17
CA ASP A 135 0.09 20.15 13.00
C ASP A 135 0.10 18.99 12.01
N LEU A 136 -0.55 17.89 12.43
CA LEU A 136 -0.77 16.70 11.62
C LEU A 136 -2.22 16.67 11.13
N TYR A 137 -2.39 16.61 9.81
CA TYR A 137 -3.68 16.51 9.14
C TYR A 137 -3.78 15.16 8.44
N ILE A 138 -4.75 14.35 8.84
CA ILE A 138 -5.02 13.05 8.21
C ILE A 138 -6.35 13.14 7.47
N ALA A 139 -6.36 12.75 6.20
CA ALA A 139 -7.56 12.68 5.37
C ALA A 139 -7.62 11.34 4.63
N ALA A 140 -8.84 10.86 4.33
CA ALA A 140 -9.00 9.74 3.40
C ALA A 140 -9.14 10.23 1.96
N SER A 141 -8.62 9.44 1.02
CA SER A 141 -8.80 9.62 -0.42
C SER A 141 -9.31 8.30 -1.01
N PRO A 142 -10.63 8.03 -0.98
CA PRO A 142 -11.19 6.78 -1.49
C PRO A 142 -11.14 6.75 -3.02
N GLY A 143 -10.68 5.64 -3.59
CA GLY A 143 -10.62 5.41 -5.03
C GLY A 143 -9.45 4.53 -5.45
N SER A 144 -9.52 4.00 -6.66
CA SER A 144 -8.43 3.20 -7.23
C SER A 144 -7.14 4.02 -7.43
N PHE A 145 -6.01 3.54 -6.89
CA PHE A 145 -4.70 4.10 -7.18
C PHE A 145 -4.23 3.84 -8.61
N TYR A 146 -4.99 3.11 -9.43
CA TYR A 146 -4.75 3.05 -10.88
C TYR A 146 -5.32 4.27 -11.61
N GLY A 147 -5.96 5.19 -10.90
CA GLY A 147 -6.40 6.50 -11.39
C GLY A 147 -5.67 7.68 -10.72
N ARG A 148 -6.11 8.91 -11.05
CA ARG A 148 -5.73 10.14 -10.32
C ARG A 148 -6.49 10.20 -9.00
N LEU A 149 -5.75 10.48 -7.92
CA LEU A 149 -6.27 10.61 -6.56
C LEU A 149 -5.99 11.99 -5.97
N PHE A 150 -4.92 12.67 -6.43
CA PHE A 150 -4.45 13.91 -5.83
C PHE A 150 -4.21 15.02 -6.87
N PRO A 151 -4.27 16.30 -6.46
CA PRO A 151 -3.83 17.40 -7.29
C PRO A 151 -2.36 17.24 -7.70
N SER A 152 -2.00 17.82 -8.85
CA SER A 152 -0.62 17.72 -9.36
C SER A 152 0.38 18.42 -8.42
N GLY A 153 1.54 17.81 -8.20
CA GLY A 153 2.58 18.38 -7.33
C GLY A 153 2.14 18.61 -5.88
N SER A 154 1.26 17.76 -5.35
CA SER A 154 0.73 17.91 -3.98
C SER A 154 1.44 17.02 -2.95
N LEU A 155 2.10 15.95 -3.41
CA LEU A 155 2.78 14.95 -2.59
C LEU A 155 4.30 15.06 -2.67
N HIS A 156 4.95 14.89 -1.52
CA HIS A 156 6.40 14.79 -1.37
C HIS A 156 6.83 13.34 -1.30
N PHE A 157 6.00 12.49 -0.68
CA PHE A 157 6.32 11.08 -0.46
C PHE A 157 5.09 10.19 -0.68
N VAL A 158 5.26 9.09 -1.39
CA VAL A 158 4.22 8.05 -1.53
C VAL A 158 4.74 6.76 -0.93
N TYR A 159 3.95 6.18 -0.03
CA TYR A 159 4.15 4.87 0.52
C TYR A 159 3.08 3.93 0.00
N SER A 160 3.45 2.69 -0.29
CA SER A 160 2.50 1.64 -0.66
C SER A 160 3.08 0.30 -0.23
N SER A 161 2.34 -0.44 0.59
CA SER A 161 2.77 -1.75 1.08
C SER A 161 1.68 -2.79 0.91
N TYR A 162 2.01 -3.91 0.27
CA TYR A 162 1.13 -5.06 0.08
C TYR A 162 -0.20 -4.73 -0.64
N SER A 163 -0.18 -3.77 -1.56
CA SER A 163 -1.39 -3.40 -2.32
C SER A 163 -1.21 -3.48 -3.84
N LEU A 164 -0.03 -3.15 -4.37
CA LEU A 164 0.23 -3.10 -5.82
C LEU A 164 0.20 -4.44 -6.59
N HIS A 165 0.13 -5.57 -5.87
CA HIS A 165 -0.04 -6.88 -6.51
C HIS A 165 -1.50 -7.20 -6.84
N TRP A 166 -2.46 -6.40 -6.34
CA TRP A 166 -3.87 -6.51 -6.70
C TRP A 166 -4.14 -5.77 -7.99
N LEU A 167 -4.54 -6.49 -9.03
CA LEU A 167 -4.82 -5.92 -10.34
C LEU A 167 -6.12 -5.11 -10.36
N SER A 168 -6.22 -4.17 -11.30
CA SER A 168 -7.41 -3.35 -11.51
C SER A 168 -8.63 -4.17 -11.93
N LYS A 169 -8.40 -5.30 -12.59
CA LYS A 169 -9.41 -6.21 -13.12
C LYS A 169 -8.82 -7.60 -13.32
N VAL A 170 -9.69 -8.61 -13.35
CA VAL A 170 -9.31 -9.95 -13.84
C VAL A 170 -8.91 -9.83 -15.32
N PRO A 171 -7.74 -10.34 -15.75
CA PRO A 171 -7.29 -10.19 -17.13
C PRO A 171 -8.32 -10.78 -18.12
N ARG A 172 -8.77 -9.96 -19.08
CA ARG A 172 -9.82 -10.37 -20.04
C ARG A 172 -9.40 -11.56 -20.90
N ALA A 173 -8.11 -11.68 -21.20
CA ALA A 173 -7.54 -12.79 -21.96
C ALA A 173 -7.61 -14.16 -21.25
N LEU A 174 -8.12 -14.21 -20.01
CA LEU A 174 -8.45 -15.46 -19.31
C LEU A 174 -9.78 -16.06 -19.72
N TYR A 175 -10.52 -15.42 -20.62
CA TYR A 175 -11.82 -15.90 -21.10
C TYR A 175 -11.79 -16.08 -22.61
N ASP A 176 -12.42 -17.14 -23.10
CA ASP A 176 -12.64 -17.35 -24.53
C ASP A 176 -13.79 -16.49 -25.07
N GLU A 177 -14.06 -16.59 -26.37
CA GLU A 177 -15.12 -15.83 -27.05
C GLU A 177 -16.53 -16.11 -26.49
N GLN A 178 -16.71 -17.28 -25.86
CA GLN A 178 -17.96 -17.68 -25.20
C GLN A 178 -18.00 -17.24 -23.73
N GLY A 179 -16.98 -16.51 -23.25
CA GLY A 179 -16.90 -16.03 -21.87
C GLY A 179 -16.50 -17.12 -20.86
N LYS A 180 -16.02 -18.28 -21.31
CA LYS A 180 -15.59 -19.36 -20.44
C LYS A 180 -14.12 -19.20 -20.09
N SER A 181 -13.77 -19.45 -18.83
CA SER A 181 -12.39 -19.31 -18.39
C SER A 181 -11.47 -20.34 -19.05
N THR A 182 -10.33 -19.87 -19.56
CA THR A 182 -9.24 -20.68 -20.09
C THR A 182 -8.37 -21.28 -18.98
N ASN A 183 -8.45 -20.74 -17.75
CA ASN A 183 -7.74 -21.25 -16.57
C ASN A 183 -8.60 -22.25 -15.77
N LYS A 184 -8.95 -23.38 -16.39
CA LYS A 184 -9.92 -24.32 -15.82
C LYS A 184 -9.41 -24.94 -14.51
N GLY A 185 -10.28 -24.95 -13.48
CA GLY A 185 -10.00 -25.58 -12.18
C GLY A 185 -8.98 -24.83 -11.31
N CYS A 186 -8.61 -23.60 -11.69
CA CYS A 186 -7.63 -22.80 -10.96
C CYS A 186 -8.11 -21.35 -10.84
N ILE A 187 -7.93 -20.74 -9.66
CA ILE A 187 -8.32 -19.36 -9.41
C ILE A 187 -7.20 -18.35 -9.74
N TYR A 188 -5.97 -18.84 -9.89
CA TYR A 188 -4.77 -18.08 -10.22
C TYR A 188 -3.80 -18.92 -11.06
N ILE A 189 -2.61 -18.38 -11.35
CA ILE A 189 -1.54 -19.10 -12.03
C ILE A 189 -1.10 -20.32 -11.19
N SER A 190 -1.09 -21.49 -11.80
CA SER A 190 -0.73 -22.79 -11.21
C SER A 190 0.08 -23.63 -12.20
N GLU A 191 0.58 -24.79 -11.75
CA GLU A 191 1.29 -25.76 -12.62
C GLU A 191 0.41 -26.30 -13.76
N SER A 192 -0.90 -26.41 -13.54
CA SER A 192 -1.85 -26.85 -14.55
C SER A 192 -2.33 -25.73 -15.48
N SER A 193 -1.93 -24.48 -15.23
CA SER A 193 -2.34 -23.33 -16.05
C SER A 193 -1.62 -23.33 -17.41
N PRO A 194 -2.34 -23.08 -18.52
CA PRO A 194 -1.69 -22.81 -19.80
C PRO A 194 -0.75 -21.59 -19.72
N PRO A 195 0.36 -21.56 -20.49
CA PRO A 195 1.28 -20.41 -20.50
C PRO A 195 0.62 -19.06 -20.81
N THR A 196 -0.47 -19.07 -21.58
CA THR A 196 -1.26 -17.88 -21.91
C THR A 196 -1.88 -17.21 -20.68
N VAL A 197 -2.19 -17.97 -19.62
CA VAL A 197 -2.70 -17.44 -18.35
C VAL A 197 -1.67 -16.52 -17.72
N ALA A 198 -0.42 -16.98 -17.61
CA ALA A 198 0.66 -16.20 -17.03
C ALA A 198 0.97 -14.94 -17.86
N GLN A 199 0.90 -15.03 -19.19
CA GLN A 199 1.05 -13.89 -20.09
C GLN A 199 -0.08 -12.86 -19.91
N ALA A 200 -1.33 -13.31 -19.73
CA ALA A 200 -2.47 -12.45 -19.48
C ALA A 200 -2.32 -11.66 -18.17
N TYR A 201 -1.93 -12.33 -17.07
CA TYR A 201 -1.64 -11.66 -15.79
C TYR A 201 -0.47 -10.68 -15.92
N GLN A 202 0.60 -11.04 -16.63
CA GLN A 202 1.73 -10.15 -16.86
C GLN A 202 1.34 -8.90 -17.66
N ALA A 203 0.54 -9.07 -18.71
CA ALA A 203 0.05 -7.96 -19.53
C ALA A 203 -0.82 -7.01 -18.70
N GLN A 204 -1.72 -7.55 -17.87
CA GLN A 204 -2.56 -6.74 -17.00
C GLN A 204 -1.74 -5.98 -15.94
N PHE A 205 -0.79 -6.65 -15.28
CA PHE A 205 0.11 -6.00 -14.33
C PHE A 205 0.90 -4.88 -14.98
N ARG A 206 1.35 -5.07 -16.23
CA ARG A 206 2.07 -4.01 -16.97
C ARG A 206 1.19 -2.79 -17.21
N GLU A 207 -0.03 -2.99 -17.71
CA GLU A 207 -1.02 -1.90 -17.91
C GLU A 207 -1.25 -1.15 -16.60
N ASP A 208 -1.60 -1.89 -15.55
CA ASP A 208 -1.94 -1.37 -14.22
C ASP A 208 -0.76 -0.61 -13.59
N PHE A 209 0.42 -1.22 -13.57
CA PHE A 209 1.60 -0.60 -12.96
C PHE A 209 2.10 0.60 -13.76
N SER A 210 1.98 0.58 -15.09
CA SER A 210 2.25 1.77 -15.91
C SER A 210 1.30 2.92 -15.61
N SER A 211 0.00 2.66 -15.51
CA SER A 211 -0.99 3.68 -15.11
C SER A 211 -0.74 4.22 -13.71
N PHE A 212 -0.42 3.34 -12.75
CA PHE A 212 0.00 3.75 -11.40
C PHE A 212 1.16 4.75 -11.48
N LEU A 213 2.28 4.37 -12.11
CA LEU A 213 3.46 5.24 -12.21
C LEU A 213 3.16 6.56 -12.94
N GLN A 214 2.34 6.52 -14.00
CA GLN A 214 1.94 7.71 -14.75
C GLN A 214 1.15 8.71 -13.90
N PHE A 215 0.24 8.24 -13.04
CA PHE A 215 -0.53 9.13 -12.19
C PHE A 215 0.28 9.60 -10.97
N ARG A 216 1.09 8.72 -10.37
CA ARG A 216 1.98 9.12 -9.27
C ARG A 216 3.00 10.17 -9.69
N SER A 217 3.53 10.10 -10.91
CA SER A 217 4.50 11.09 -11.41
C SER A 217 3.90 12.50 -11.57
N GLN A 218 2.59 12.60 -11.79
CA GLN A 218 1.88 13.89 -11.86
C GLN A 218 1.58 14.45 -10.47
N GLU A 219 1.33 13.59 -9.50
CA GLU A 219 0.92 13.94 -8.13
C GLU A 219 2.10 14.27 -7.23
N LEU A 220 3.25 13.65 -7.47
CA LEU A 220 4.51 13.98 -6.82
C LEU A 220 5.05 15.32 -7.32
N ILE A 221 5.67 16.06 -6.41
CA ILE A 221 6.51 17.20 -6.79
C ILE A 221 7.82 16.72 -7.43
N PRO A 222 8.51 17.58 -8.20
CA PRO A 222 9.90 17.32 -8.57
C PRO A 222 10.77 17.04 -7.34
N GLY A 223 11.50 15.93 -7.35
CA GLY A 223 12.33 15.48 -6.21
C GLY A 223 11.56 14.67 -5.14
N GLY A 224 10.25 14.52 -5.26
CA GLY A 224 9.50 13.58 -4.42
C GLY A 224 9.87 12.13 -4.70
N GLN A 225 9.70 11.25 -3.72
CA GLN A 225 10.02 9.83 -3.85
C GLN A 225 8.83 8.92 -3.51
N MET A 226 8.96 7.65 -3.90
CA MET A 226 8.03 6.60 -3.54
C MET A 226 8.78 5.41 -2.94
N VAL A 227 8.16 4.77 -1.95
CA VAL A 227 8.58 3.45 -1.47
C VAL A 227 7.44 2.46 -1.67
N LEU A 228 7.71 1.45 -2.49
CA LEU A 228 6.74 0.45 -2.92
C LEU A 228 7.18 -0.93 -2.43
N ILE A 229 6.37 -1.55 -1.59
CA ILE A 229 6.59 -2.90 -1.05
C ILE A 229 5.46 -3.77 -1.58
N LEU A 230 5.77 -4.77 -2.40
CA LEU A 230 4.78 -5.61 -3.04
C LEU A 230 5.20 -7.06 -3.06
N LEU A 231 4.22 -7.96 -3.13
CA LEU A 231 4.46 -9.38 -3.32
C LEU A 231 5.05 -9.61 -4.71
N GLY A 232 6.24 -10.20 -4.71
CA GLY A 232 6.95 -10.62 -5.91
C GLY A 232 7.47 -12.03 -5.73
N ARG A 233 8.15 -12.53 -6.76
CA ARG A 233 8.74 -13.87 -6.77
C ARG A 233 10.20 -13.80 -7.21
N ARG A 234 10.95 -14.86 -6.92
CA ARG A 234 12.33 -15.03 -7.40
C ARG A 234 12.36 -15.86 -8.67
N GLY A 235 13.20 -15.46 -9.63
CA GLY A 235 13.40 -16.19 -10.88
C GLY A 235 12.31 -15.96 -11.93
N PRO A 236 12.51 -16.53 -13.14
CA PRO A 236 11.61 -16.29 -14.27
C PRO A 236 10.29 -17.07 -14.17
N ASN A 237 10.29 -18.21 -13.46
CA ASN A 237 9.16 -19.14 -13.39
C ASN A 237 7.90 -18.47 -12.87
N HIS A 238 6.75 -18.83 -13.47
CA HIS A 238 5.49 -18.19 -13.11
C HIS A 238 4.86 -18.67 -11.81
N ILE A 239 5.44 -19.73 -11.24
CA ILE A 239 4.96 -20.46 -10.09
C ILE A 239 6.09 -20.47 -9.06
N ASP A 240 5.75 -20.11 -7.83
CA ASP A 240 6.64 -20.12 -6.68
C ASP A 240 5.94 -20.62 -5.41
N ARG A 241 6.74 -21.08 -4.44
CA ARG A 241 6.22 -21.51 -3.13
C ARG A 241 5.83 -20.34 -2.21
N GLY A 242 6.08 -19.11 -2.64
CA GLY A 242 5.77 -17.90 -1.88
C GLY A 242 4.32 -17.43 -2.09
N ASN A 243 4.00 -17.03 -3.33
CA ASN A 243 2.72 -16.38 -3.62
C ASN A 243 1.72 -17.33 -4.27
N SER A 244 2.11 -18.10 -5.30
CA SER A 244 1.14 -18.98 -5.98
C SER A 244 0.65 -20.13 -5.11
N PHE A 245 1.41 -20.53 -4.11
CA PHE A 245 1.06 -21.62 -3.20
C PHE A 245 -0.23 -21.38 -2.41
N PHE A 246 -0.47 -20.14 -1.93
CA PHE A 246 -1.72 -19.82 -1.22
C PHE A 246 -2.95 -19.96 -2.15
N TRP A 247 -2.82 -19.52 -3.40
CA TRP A 247 -3.87 -19.64 -4.40
C TRP A 247 -4.11 -21.08 -4.84
N GLU A 248 -3.07 -21.91 -4.85
CA GLU A 248 -3.17 -23.34 -5.12
C GLU A 248 -3.96 -24.05 -4.02
N ILE A 249 -3.63 -23.81 -2.74
CA ILE A 249 -4.38 -24.38 -1.62
C ILE A 249 -5.85 -23.98 -1.70
N LEU A 250 -6.13 -22.68 -1.93
CA LEU A 250 -7.50 -22.20 -2.05
C LEU A 250 -8.24 -22.83 -3.24
N SER A 251 -7.58 -22.99 -4.39
CA SER A 251 -8.16 -23.69 -5.55
C SER A 251 -8.50 -25.14 -5.21
N ARG A 252 -7.62 -25.84 -4.48
CA ARG A 252 -7.84 -27.23 -4.07
C ARG A 252 -9.00 -27.35 -3.08
N SER A 253 -9.09 -26.44 -2.10
CA SER A 253 -10.21 -26.40 -1.15
C SER A 253 -11.55 -26.22 -1.87
N PHE A 254 -11.63 -25.32 -2.87
CA PHE A 254 -12.84 -25.19 -3.68
C PHE A 254 -13.14 -26.44 -4.50
N SER A 255 -12.13 -27.05 -5.12
CA SER A 255 -12.31 -28.29 -5.88
C SER A 255 -12.86 -29.42 -4.99
N THR A 256 -12.40 -29.57 -3.75
CA THR A 256 -12.95 -30.54 -2.79
C THR A 256 -14.43 -30.27 -2.50
N LEU A 257 -14.79 -29.00 -2.22
CA LEU A 257 -16.18 -28.63 -1.95
C LEU A 257 -17.11 -28.89 -3.16
N ILE A 258 -16.62 -28.67 -4.38
CA ILE A 258 -17.41 -28.94 -5.60
C ILE A 258 -17.65 -30.44 -5.79
N LEU A 259 -16.64 -31.26 -5.50
CA LEU A 259 -16.76 -32.72 -5.60
C LEU A 259 -17.76 -33.28 -4.58
N GLU A 260 -17.76 -32.75 -3.35
CA GLU A 260 -18.71 -33.18 -2.30
C GLU A 260 -20.19 -32.84 -2.63
N VAL A 261 -20.44 -31.83 -3.48
CA VAL A 261 -21.79 -31.41 -3.89
C VAL A 261 -22.25 -32.13 -5.17
N GLY A 262 -21.34 -32.76 -5.92
CA GLY A 262 -21.64 -33.42 -7.19
C GLY A 262 -22.10 -34.88 -7.10
N ASP A 263 -22.16 -35.44 -5.90
CA ASP A 263 -22.52 -36.84 -5.62
C ASP A 263 -23.99 -37.03 -5.14
N ASP A 264 -24.82 -35.98 -5.18
CA ASP A 264 -26.28 -36.00 -4.97
C ASP A 264 -27.07 -35.66 -6.26
#